data_AF-A0A0A8BA25-F1
#
_entry.id   AF-A0A0A8BA25-F1
#
_cell.length_a   1.000
_cell.length_b   1.000
_cell.length_c   1.000
_cell.angle_alpha   90.00
_cell.angle_beta   90.00
_cell.angle_gamma   90.00
#
_symmetry.space_group_name_H-M   'P 1'
#
loop_
_entity.id
_entity.type
_entity.pdbx_description
1 polymer ?
#
loop_
_entity_poly.entity_id
_entity_poly.type
_entity_poly.pdbx_seq_one_letter_code
_entity_poly.pdbx_strand_id
1 'polypeptide(L)'
;MSRTCPICNSVADDTALSCPACGFKFNGSTESFAPLQLTGANRPVQTRDARKPGCLKVIRGPRTGAVIDLYDGELSIGRDPRCDVFLNDMTVSRNHATLTVQGGSATIRDNNSFNGVWVNNSSVDVATLTVGDKIQIGEFCLHYCEAQ
;
A
#
# COMPACT_ATOMS: atom_id res chain seq x y z
N MET A 1 35.24 -2.34 32.19
CA MET A 1 35.56 -1.42 31.07
C MET A 1 34.35 -1.42 30.15
N SER A 2 33.96 -0.31 29.55
CA SER A 2 32.83 -0.26 28.61
C SER A 2 33.37 -0.06 27.19
N ARG A 3 32.68 -0.63 26.20
CA ARG A 3 33.06 -0.51 24.80
C ARG A 3 31.95 0.16 24.00
N THR A 4 32.33 0.94 23.02
CA THR A 4 31.38 1.64 22.15
C THR A 4 31.17 0.83 20.87
N CYS A 5 29.92 0.61 20.49
CA CYS A 5 29.60 -0.08 19.25
C CYS A 5 30.04 0.76 18.02
N PRO A 6 30.82 0.23 17.08
CA PRO A 6 31.26 0.98 15.89
C PRO A 6 30.12 1.24 14.89
N ILE A 7 28.96 0.59 15.03
CA ILE A 7 27.82 0.72 14.10
C ILE A 7 26.82 1.77 14.56
N CYS A 8 26.40 1.71 15.83
CA CYS A 8 25.35 2.60 16.34
C CYS A 8 25.81 3.52 17.48
N ASN A 9 27.10 3.48 17.81
CA ASN A 9 27.73 4.33 18.83
C ASN A 9 27.16 4.21 20.26
N SER A 10 26.35 3.17 20.54
CA SER A 10 25.84 2.91 21.87
C SER A 10 26.91 2.26 22.76
N VAL A 11 26.88 2.59 24.04
CA VAL A 11 27.75 1.98 25.06
C VAL A 11 27.23 0.58 25.38
N ALA A 12 28.12 -0.41 25.32
CA ALA A 12 27.86 -1.78 25.72
C ALA A 12 28.90 -2.22 26.76
N ASP A 13 28.51 -3.15 27.62
CA ASP A 13 29.44 -3.80 28.55
C ASP A 13 30.50 -4.58 27.78
N ASP A 14 31.73 -4.65 28.31
CA ASP A 14 32.84 -5.38 27.65
C ASP A 14 32.54 -6.87 27.47
N THR A 15 31.73 -7.43 28.36
CA THR A 15 31.32 -8.83 28.36
C THR A 15 30.16 -9.11 27.40
N ALA A 16 29.48 -8.08 26.89
CA ALA A 16 28.30 -8.22 26.06
C ALA A 16 28.67 -8.69 24.65
N LEU A 17 28.46 -9.97 24.31
CA LEU A 17 28.82 -10.57 23.01
C LEU A 17 28.23 -9.83 21.78
N SER A 18 27.15 -9.08 21.97
CA SER A 18 26.53 -8.25 20.93
C SER A 18 26.01 -6.93 21.49
N CYS A 19 25.84 -5.96 20.61
CA CYS A 19 25.31 -4.64 20.93
C CYS A 19 23.79 -4.70 21.17
N PRO A 20 23.27 -4.27 22.34
CA PRO A 20 21.84 -4.37 22.66
C PRO A 20 20.95 -3.44 21.81
N ALA A 21 21.52 -2.37 21.23
CA ALA A 21 20.77 -1.41 20.43
C ALA A 21 20.59 -1.82 18.95
N CYS A 22 21.60 -2.44 18.33
CA CYS A 22 21.60 -2.74 16.89
C CYS A 22 21.89 -4.21 16.55
N GLY A 23 22.24 -5.04 17.53
CA GLY A 23 22.56 -6.46 17.32
C GLY A 23 23.97 -6.74 16.78
N PHE A 24 24.83 -5.74 16.62
CA PHE A 24 26.21 -5.95 16.13
C PHE A 24 27.00 -6.88 17.05
N LYS A 25 27.54 -7.97 16.51
CA LYS A 25 28.35 -8.95 17.26
C LYS A 25 29.80 -8.49 17.35
N PHE A 26 30.34 -8.43 18.56
CA PHE A 26 31.73 -8.01 18.80
C PHE A 26 32.73 -9.15 18.58
N ASN A 27 32.26 -10.40 18.50
CA ASN A 27 33.05 -11.54 18.07
C ASN A 27 32.87 -11.75 16.55
N GLY A 28 33.94 -11.57 15.78
CA GLY A 28 33.95 -11.63 14.31
C GLY A 28 33.73 -13.02 13.70
N SER A 29 32.94 -13.88 14.32
CA SER A 29 32.52 -15.14 13.72
C SER A 29 31.28 -14.88 12.86
N THR A 30 31.39 -15.05 11.55
CA THR A 30 30.24 -15.10 10.65
C THR A 30 29.37 -16.28 11.06
N GLU A 31 28.37 -16.03 11.90
CA GLU A 31 27.39 -17.05 12.23
C GLU A 31 26.55 -17.35 11.00
N SER A 32 26.41 -18.65 10.70
CA SER A 32 25.53 -19.14 9.65
C SER A 32 24.12 -18.68 9.93
N PHE A 33 23.53 -17.95 8.98
CA PHE A 33 22.18 -17.44 9.10
C PHE A 33 21.19 -18.60 9.07
N ALA A 34 20.52 -18.89 10.20
CA ALA A 34 19.32 -19.70 10.17
C ALA A 34 18.20 -18.84 9.57
N PRO A 35 17.46 -19.31 8.56
CA PRO A 35 16.37 -18.54 7.96
C PRO A 35 15.34 -18.17 9.04
N LEU A 36 14.87 -16.92 9.00
CA LEU A 36 13.84 -16.43 9.91
C LEU A 36 12.62 -17.34 9.80
N GLN A 37 12.21 -17.97 10.91
CA GLN A 37 10.89 -18.58 11.00
C GLN A 37 9.87 -17.45 10.97
N LEU A 38 9.25 -17.26 9.81
CA LEU A 38 8.06 -16.44 9.65
C LEU A 38 6.95 -17.07 10.50
N THR A 39 6.85 -16.69 11.78
CA THR A 39 5.59 -16.77 12.52
C THR A 39 4.70 -15.63 12.03
N GLY A 40 4.41 -15.64 10.73
CA GLY A 40 3.29 -14.89 10.21
C GLY A 40 2.08 -15.45 10.91
N ALA A 41 1.35 -14.60 11.65
CA ALA A 41 -0.04 -14.88 11.92
C ALA A 41 -0.65 -15.36 10.60
N ASN A 42 -1.07 -16.61 10.58
CA ASN A 42 -1.58 -17.32 9.42
C ASN A 42 -2.84 -16.59 8.98
N ARG A 43 -2.69 -15.49 8.23
CA ARG A 43 -3.80 -14.83 7.57
C ARG A 43 -4.17 -15.83 6.49
N PRO A 44 -5.35 -16.48 6.59
CA PRO A 44 -5.69 -17.56 5.69
C PRO A 44 -5.51 -17.05 4.27
N VAL A 45 -4.66 -17.72 3.49
CA VAL A 45 -4.64 -17.59 2.04
C VAL A 45 -6.05 -18.01 1.62
N GLN A 46 -6.91 -17.02 1.39
CA GLN A 46 -8.27 -17.25 0.91
C GLN A 46 -8.14 -17.67 -0.54
N THR A 47 -7.94 -18.97 -0.76
CA THR A 47 -8.38 -19.62 -2.00
C THR A 47 -9.89 -19.60 -1.99
N ARG A 48 -10.46 -18.50 -2.49
CA ARG A 48 -11.87 -18.42 -2.85
C ARG A 48 -11.89 -17.79 -4.22
N ASP A 49 -12.28 -18.60 -5.19
CA ASP A 49 -12.53 -18.27 -6.59
C ASP A 49 -12.33 -16.79 -6.90
N ALA A 50 -11.14 -16.44 -7.40
CA ALA A 50 -10.79 -15.07 -7.76
C ALA A 50 -11.59 -14.63 -8.99
N ARG A 51 -12.89 -14.43 -8.81
CA ARG A 51 -13.71 -13.66 -9.73
C ARG A 51 -13.19 -12.25 -9.60
N LYS A 52 -12.25 -11.88 -10.47
CA LYS A 52 -11.69 -10.53 -10.51
C LYS A 52 -12.86 -9.53 -10.55
N PRO A 53 -13.09 -8.74 -9.48
CA PRO A 53 -14.27 -7.89 -9.35
C PRO A 53 -14.31 -6.74 -10.36
N GLY A 54 -13.14 -6.32 -10.87
CA GLY A 54 -13.01 -5.26 -11.85
C GLY A 54 -11.55 -4.86 -12.07
N CYS A 55 -11.35 -3.82 -12.88
CA CYS A 55 -10.09 -3.13 -13.09
C CYS A 55 -10.28 -1.61 -13.02
N LEU A 56 -9.22 -0.89 -12.65
CA LEU A 56 -9.13 0.55 -12.83
C LEU A 56 -8.19 0.87 -13.98
N LYS A 57 -8.71 1.49 -15.03
CA LYS A 57 -7.93 1.96 -16.17
C LYS A 57 -7.67 3.44 -16.07
N VAL A 58 -6.41 3.85 -16.13
CA VAL A 58 -6.03 5.27 -16.16
C VAL A 58 -6.36 5.83 -17.55
N ILE A 59 -7.39 6.67 -17.65
CA ILE A 59 -7.80 7.31 -18.90
C ILE A 59 -7.15 8.69 -19.07
N ARG A 60 -6.81 9.36 -17.97
CA ARG A 60 -6.14 10.67 -17.97
C ARG A 60 -5.15 10.77 -16.82
N GLY A 61 -3.99 11.35 -17.09
CA GLY A 61 -2.92 11.58 -16.13
C GLY A 61 -1.59 10.96 -16.59
N PRO A 62 -0.50 11.20 -15.85
CA PRO A 62 0.74 10.46 -16.07
C PRO A 62 0.45 8.96 -15.88
N ARG A 63 0.84 8.12 -16.84
CA ARG A 63 0.48 6.68 -16.95
C ARG A 63 -0.90 6.37 -17.58
N THR A 64 -1.45 7.25 -18.41
CA THR A 64 -2.59 6.90 -19.29
C THR A 64 -2.36 5.55 -19.97
N GLY A 65 -3.35 4.66 -19.90
CA GLY A 65 -3.31 3.31 -20.45
C GLY A 65 -2.94 2.23 -19.43
N ALA A 66 -2.43 2.60 -18.24
CA ALA A 66 -2.20 1.63 -17.16
C ALA A 66 -3.53 1.02 -16.69
N VAL A 67 -3.51 -0.29 -16.46
CA VAL A 67 -4.63 -1.05 -15.91
C VAL A 67 -4.19 -1.63 -14.57
N ILE A 68 -5.02 -1.43 -13.56
CA ILE A 68 -4.81 -1.92 -12.21
C ILE A 68 -5.90 -2.94 -11.94
N ASP A 69 -5.52 -4.20 -11.80
CA ASP A 69 -6.45 -5.26 -11.42
C ASP A 69 -6.88 -5.07 -9.96
N LEU A 70 -8.18 -5.20 -9.72
CA LEU A 70 -8.74 -5.14 -8.38
C LEU A 70 -8.91 -6.55 -7.81
N TYR A 71 -8.64 -6.68 -6.52
CA TYR A 71 -8.83 -7.90 -5.76
C TYR A 71 -9.69 -7.59 -4.54
N ASP A 72 -10.36 -8.60 -4.00
CA ASP A 72 -11.12 -8.47 -2.76
C ASP A 72 -10.20 -7.97 -1.63
N GLY A 73 -10.65 -6.95 -0.91
CA GLY A 73 -9.88 -6.29 0.14
C GLY A 73 -9.98 -4.77 0.09
N GLU A 74 -9.06 -4.11 0.77
CA GLU A 74 -8.95 -2.66 0.82
C GLU A 74 -7.70 -2.23 0.06
N LEU A 75 -7.85 -1.25 -0.83
CA LEU A 75 -6.78 -0.63 -1.59
C LEU A 75 -6.73 0.86 -1.28
N SER A 76 -5.55 1.34 -0.93
CA SER A 76 -5.28 2.75 -0.68
C SER A 76 -4.87 3.47 -1.97
N ILE A 77 -5.42 4.67 -2.19
CA ILE A 77 -5.16 5.50 -3.36
C ILE A 77 -4.62 6.85 -2.90
N GLY A 78 -3.48 7.27 -3.45
CA GLY A 78 -2.90 8.56 -3.12
C GLY A 78 -1.52 8.82 -3.70
N ARG A 79 -0.96 9.99 -3.38
CA ARG A 79 0.41 10.36 -3.78
C ARG A 79 1.51 9.87 -2.84
N ASP A 80 1.16 9.12 -1.79
CA ASP A 80 2.16 8.46 -0.96
C ASP A 80 2.67 7.21 -1.69
N PRO A 81 3.99 6.99 -1.82
CA PRO A 81 4.52 5.76 -2.42
C PRO A 81 4.11 4.48 -1.69
N ARG A 82 3.61 4.59 -0.45
CA ARG A 82 3.08 3.47 0.34
C ARG A 82 1.66 3.07 -0.05
N CYS A 83 0.97 3.86 -0.87
CA CYS A 83 -0.37 3.52 -1.35
C CYS A 83 -0.32 2.42 -2.42
N ASP A 84 -1.32 1.55 -2.42
CA ASP A 84 -1.46 0.47 -3.41
C ASP A 84 -1.60 1.04 -4.83
N VAL A 85 -2.39 2.12 -4.95
CA VAL A 85 -2.51 2.92 -6.17
C VAL A 85 -1.77 4.24 -5.97
N PHE A 86 -0.52 4.25 -6.41
CA PHE A 86 0.32 5.44 -6.36
C PHE A 86 0.04 6.39 -7.54
N LEU A 87 -0.51 7.55 -7.20
CA LEU A 87 -0.81 8.66 -8.12
C LEU A 87 0.13 9.84 -7.83
N ASN A 88 1.21 9.95 -8.60
CA ASN A 88 2.25 10.96 -8.38
C ASN A 88 1.83 12.34 -8.92
N ASP A 89 1.01 13.07 -8.17
CA ASP A 89 0.67 14.46 -8.48
C ASP A 89 0.37 15.29 -7.21
N MET A 90 0.61 16.60 -7.29
CA MET A 90 0.41 17.53 -6.17
C MET A 90 -1.07 17.81 -5.86
N THR A 91 -1.96 17.62 -6.83
CA THR A 91 -3.42 17.71 -6.64
C THR A 91 -4.00 16.48 -5.93
N VAL A 92 -3.20 15.43 -5.73
CA VAL A 92 -3.60 14.22 -5.01
C VAL A 92 -3.05 14.27 -3.57
N SER A 93 -3.86 13.86 -2.61
CA SER A 93 -3.46 13.82 -1.20
C SER A 93 -2.61 12.57 -0.92
N ARG A 94 -1.78 12.59 0.13
CA ARG A 94 -0.91 11.44 0.46
C ARG A 94 -1.72 10.15 0.65
N ASN A 95 -2.76 10.25 1.48
CA ASN A 95 -3.84 9.27 1.56
C ASN A 95 -5.10 9.98 1.06
N HIS A 96 -5.51 9.74 -0.18
CA HIS A 96 -6.58 10.51 -0.82
C HIS A 96 -7.91 9.76 -0.76
N ALA A 97 -7.91 8.49 -1.13
CA ALA A 97 -9.11 7.67 -1.13
C ALA A 97 -8.79 6.23 -0.75
N THR A 98 -9.80 5.53 -0.26
CA THR A 98 -9.76 4.08 -0.04
C THR A 98 -10.79 3.43 -0.95
N LEU A 99 -10.39 2.40 -1.67
CA LEU A 99 -11.27 1.54 -2.44
C LEU A 99 -11.41 0.20 -1.72
N THR A 100 -12.62 -0.14 -1.32
CA THR A 100 -12.94 -1.45 -0.73
C THR A 100 -13.66 -2.29 -1.76
N VAL A 101 -13.19 -3.51 -1.97
CA VAL A 101 -13.81 -4.48 -2.85
C VAL A 101 -14.23 -5.69 -2.04
N GLN A 102 -15.52 -6.01 -2.08
CA GLN A 102 -16.09 -7.11 -1.30
C GLN A 102 -17.22 -7.77 -2.08
N GLY A 103 -17.09 -9.07 -2.34
CA GLY A 103 -18.17 -9.86 -2.93
C GLY A 103 -18.58 -9.40 -4.33
N GLY A 104 -17.63 -8.86 -5.11
CA GLY A 104 -17.89 -8.34 -6.46
C GLY A 104 -18.38 -6.90 -6.51
N SER A 105 -18.59 -6.24 -5.37
CA SER A 105 -18.92 -4.82 -5.30
C SER A 105 -17.70 -4.00 -4.92
N ALA A 106 -17.44 -2.92 -5.65
CA ALA A 106 -16.38 -1.97 -5.33
C ALA A 106 -16.97 -0.67 -4.78
N THR A 107 -16.43 -0.17 -3.68
CA THR A 107 -16.87 1.07 -3.03
C THR A 107 -15.66 1.96 -2.81
N ILE A 108 -15.71 3.19 -3.31
CA ILE A 108 -14.70 4.21 -3.07
C ILE A 108 -15.14 5.13 -1.95
N ARG A 109 -14.20 5.50 -1.08
CA ARG A 109 -14.37 6.45 0.02
C ARG A 109 -13.29 7.52 -0.06
N ASP A 110 -13.68 8.78 0.06
CA ASP A 110 -12.74 9.88 0.24
C ASP A 110 -12.18 9.87 1.68
N ASN A 111 -10.87 10.02 1.81
CA ASN A 111 -10.19 10.05 3.11
C ASN A 111 -9.94 11.49 3.58
N ASN A 112 -10.97 12.34 3.45
CA ASN A 112 -10.91 13.77 3.72
C ASN A 112 -9.80 14.46 2.92
N SER A 113 -9.80 14.18 1.61
CA SER A 113 -8.79 14.72 0.71
C SER A 113 -9.02 16.20 0.41
N PHE A 114 -7.97 16.90 -0.02
CA PHE A 114 -8.04 18.35 -0.25
C PHE A 114 -8.95 18.71 -1.45
N ASN A 115 -8.93 17.91 -2.52
CA ASN A 115 -9.67 18.16 -3.75
C ASN A 115 -10.93 17.29 -3.90
N GLY A 116 -11.16 16.37 -2.96
CA GLY A 116 -12.26 15.41 -2.99
C GLY A 116 -12.13 14.33 -4.06
N VAL A 117 -12.98 13.30 -3.92
CA VAL A 117 -13.18 12.26 -4.92
C VAL A 117 -14.43 12.59 -5.74
N TRP A 118 -14.32 12.42 -7.05
CA TRP A 118 -15.42 12.67 -7.98
C TRP A 118 -15.78 11.39 -8.73
N VAL A 119 -17.05 11.00 -8.74
CA VAL A 119 -17.56 9.87 -9.53
C VAL A 119 -18.60 10.40 -10.51
N ASN A 120 -18.40 10.17 -11.80
CA ASN A 120 -19.27 10.66 -12.88
C ASN A 120 -19.61 12.16 -12.72
N ASN A 121 -18.58 12.99 -12.48
CA ASN A 121 -18.69 14.45 -12.29
C ASN A 121 -19.45 14.90 -11.02
N SER A 122 -19.76 14.00 -10.10
CA SER A 122 -20.34 14.33 -8.79
C SER A 122 -19.31 14.12 -7.68
N SER A 123 -19.16 15.11 -6.78
CA SER A 123 -18.33 14.97 -5.59
C SER A 123 -18.97 13.99 -4.62
N VAL A 124 -18.20 13.04 -4.09
CA VAL A 124 -18.71 11.97 -3.22
C VAL A 124 -17.77 11.74 -2.03
N ASP A 125 -18.36 11.53 -0.85
CA ASP A 125 -17.62 11.04 0.32
C ASP A 125 -17.48 9.51 0.30
N VAL A 126 -18.55 8.83 -0.13
CA VAL A 126 -18.59 7.37 -0.33
C VAL A 126 -19.48 7.07 -1.53
N ALA A 127 -19.02 6.23 -2.45
CA ALA A 127 -19.79 5.79 -3.60
C ALA A 127 -19.51 4.34 -3.96
N THR A 128 -20.56 3.56 -4.22
CA THR A 128 -20.43 2.24 -4.85
C THR A 128 -20.20 2.44 -6.34
N LEU A 129 -19.14 1.83 -6.85
CA LEU A 129 -18.75 1.89 -8.26
C LEU A 129 -19.48 0.84 -9.07
N THR A 130 -19.86 1.23 -10.27
CA THR A 130 -20.46 0.37 -11.29
C THR A 130 -19.58 0.37 -12.54
N VAL A 131 -19.59 -0.75 -13.27
CA VAL A 131 -18.82 -0.92 -14.51
C VAL A 131 -19.16 0.22 -15.47
N GLY A 132 -18.13 0.94 -15.93
CA GLY A 132 -18.27 2.10 -16.78
C GLY A 132 -18.04 3.44 -16.06
N ASP A 133 -18.02 3.44 -14.73
CA ASP A 133 -17.89 4.69 -13.96
C ASP A 133 -16.53 5.36 -14.17
N LYS A 134 -16.55 6.69 -14.14
CA LYS A 134 -15.36 7.52 -14.20
C LYS A 134 -15.09 8.11 -12.82
N ILE A 135 -13.95 7.75 -12.25
CA ILE A 135 -13.47 8.27 -10.99
C ILE A 135 -12.39 9.31 -11.28
N GLN A 136 -12.55 10.52 -10.76
CA GLN A 136 -11.55 11.57 -10.85
C GLN A 136 -10.97 11.86 -9.46
N ILE A 137 -9.64 11.87 -9.40
CA ILE A 137 -8.83 12.10 -8.21
C ILE A 137 -7.71 13.07 -8.62
N GLY A 138 -7.81 14.33 -8.17
CA GLY A 138 -6.93 15.38 -8.67
C GLY A 138 -7.02 15.53 -10.20
N GLU A 139 -5.88 15.56 -10.88
CA GLU A 139 -5.80 15.57 -12.34
C GLU A 139 -5.97 14.18 -13.00
N PHE A 140 -6.02 13.10 -12.22
CA PHE A 140 -6.21 11.76 -12.75
C PHE A 140 -7.68 11.46 -12.99
N CYS A 141 -7.97 10.88 -14.15
CA CYS A 141 -9.23 10.20 -14.39
C CYS A 141 -8.97 8.71 -14.57
N LEU A 142 -9.70 7.91 -13.79
CA LEU A 142 -9.71 6.46 -13.78
C LEU A 142 -11.08 6.00 -14.29
N HIS A 143 -11.10 4.87 -14.98
CA HIS A 143 -12.31 4.23 -15.45
C HIS A 143 -12.43 2.85 -14.83
N TYR A 144 -13.56 2.58 -14.18
CA TYR A 144 -13.85 1.27 -13.61
C TYR A 144 -14.38 0.34 -14.70
N CYS A 145 -13.66 -0.76 -14.95
CA CYS A 145 -13.97 -1.77 -15.94
C CYS A 145 -14.26 -3.12 -15.29
N GLU A 146 -15.02 -3.98 -15.95
CA GLU A 146 -15.02 -5.40 -15.59
C GLU A 146 -13.64 -5.98 -15.80
N ALA A 147 -13.31 -6.97 -14.98
CA ALA A 147 -12.06 -7.65 -15.13
C ALA A 147 -12.05 -8.53 -16.39
N GLN A 148 -10.99 -8.40 -17.18
CA GLN A 148 -10.70 -9.25 -18.32
C GLN A 148 -9.85 -10.47 -17.95
#